data_AF-A0A1E8VT13-F1
#
_entry.id   AF-A0A1E8VT13-F1
#
_cell.length_a   1.000
_cell.length_b   1.000
_cell.length_c   1.000
_cell.angle_alpha   90.00
_cell.angle_beta   90.00
_cell.angle_gamma   90.00
#
_symmetry.space_group_name_H-M   'P 1'
#
loop_
_entity.id
_entity.type
_entity.pdbx_description
1 polymer ?
#
loop_
_entity_poly.entity_id
_entity_poly.type
_entity_poly.pdbx_seq_one_letter_code
_entity_poly.pdbx_strand_id
1 'polypeptide(L)'
;MQITRRAFIAAMGIALVGVSGCSSGKQEKNVPDGMSEAAFDLGTEVYDLAGEFLEDKTGPETAGAKVQTAIDNRAKKIDANNNKGDQRVLNLSAMIQMEFSMQGDDASGSVIKQYRDGLGYVLETGEYPDDLKSMDI
;
A
#
# COMPACT_ATOMS: atom_id res chain seq x y z
N MET A 1 -33.07 -20.85 -8.84
CA MET A 1 -31.88 -20.56 -9.67
C MET A 1 -31.36 -19.20 -9.23
N GLN A 2 -30.23 -19.18 -8.54
CA GLN A 2 -29.65 -17.98 -7.95
C GLN A 2 -29.04 -17.11 -9.04
N ILE A 3 -29.61 -15.92 -9.26
CA ILE A 3 -28.95 -14.89 -10.07
C ILE A 3 -28.06 -14.12 -9.10
N THR A 4 -26.76 -14.36 -9.28
CA THR A 4 -25.63 -13.80 -8.57
C THR A 4 -25.70 -12.28 -8.51
N ARG A 5 -25.70 -11.75 -7.29
CA ARG A 5 -25.50 -10.31 -7.01
C ARG A 5 -24.05 -9.96 -7.36
N ARG A 6 -23.80 -9.65 -8.62
CA ARG A 6 -22.60 -8.94 -9.07
C ARG A 6 -23.04 -7.54 -9.47
N ALA A 7 -22.99 -6.63 -8.52
CA ALA A 7 -23.12 -5.20 -8.76
C ALA A 7 -22.00 -4.53 -7.97
N PHE A 8 -20.89 -4.24 -8.67
CA PHE A 8 -20.46 -2.85 -8.88
C PHE A 8 -20.03 -2.19 -7.57
N ILE A 9 -18.84 -2.53 -7.08
CA ILE A 9 -18.07 -1.56 -6.31
C ILE A 9 -17.57 -0.56 -7.34
N ALA A 10 -18.31 0.54 -7.42
CA ALA A 10 -18.02 1.65 -8.29
C ALA A 10 -16.64 2.22 -7.93
N ALA A 11 -15.82 2.35 -8.96
CA ALA A 11 -14.58 3.09 -8.98
C ALA A 11 -14.74 4.44 -8.27
N MET A 12 -14.27 4.54 -7.03
CA MET A 12 -13.79 5.79 -6.47
C MET A 12 -12.27 5.71 -6.44
N GLY A 13 -11.67 5.63 -7.63
CA GLY A 13 -10.24 5.87 -7.83
C GLY A 13 -9.89 7.28 -7.39
N ILE A 14 -9.67 7.46 -6.10
CA ILE A 14 -8.90 8.59 -5.59
C ILE A 14 -7.51 8.36 -6.13
N ALA A 15 -7.10 9.22 -7.05
CA ALA A 15 -5.72 9.31 -7.47
C ALA A 15 -4.88 9.44 -6.19
N LEU A 16 -4.19 8.36 -5.81
CA LEU A 16 -3.07 8.42 -4.89
C LEU A 16 -2.03 9.26 -5.61
N VAL A 17 -2.14 10.59 -5.45
CA VAL A 17 -1.27 11.53 -6.12
C VAL A 17 0.07 11.40 -5.42
N GLY A 18 0.92 10.53 -5.97
CA GLY A 18 2.35 10.58 -5.75
C GLY A 18 2.83 11.98 -6.08
N VAL A 19 3.20 12.74 -5.05
CA VAL A 19 3.92 13.99 -5.22
C VAL A 19 5.18 13.92 -4.39
N SER A 20 6.18 13.29 -4.99
CA SER A 20 7.57 13.66 -4.76
C SER A 20 7.75 15.13 -5.14
N GLY A 21 7.76 16.00 -4.13
CA GLY A 21 8.36 17.33 -4.22
C GLY A 21 7.40 18.54 -4.31
N CYS A 22 7.41 19.33 -3.23
CA CYS A 22 7.39 20.80 -3.26
C CYS A 22 6.18 21.51 -3.91
N SER A 23 5.14 21.84 -3.12
CA SER A 23 4.40 23.09 -3.30
C SER A 23 3.53 23.42 -2.09
N SER A 24 3.50 24.70 -1.72
CA SER A 24 2.82 25.33 -0.59
C SER A 24 1.29 25.32 -0.73
N GLY A 25 0.68 24.14 -0.74
CA GLY A 25 -0.75 23.96 -0.56
C GLY A 25 -0.97 22.80 0.38
N LYS A 26 -1.54 23.03 1.56
CA LYS A 26 -2.06 21.95 2.40
C LYS A 26 -3.23 21.31 1.64
N GLN A 27 -2.95 20.38 0.72
CA GLN A 27 -3.96 19.44 0.25
C GLN A 27 -4.41 18.67 1.49
N GLU A 28 -5.70 18.75 1.83
CA GLU A 28 -6.27 17.91 2.87
C GLU A 28 -6.07 16.46 2.45
N LYS A 29 -5.20 15.75 3.16
CA LYS A 29 -5.05 14.31 3.02
C LYS A 29 -6.33 13.68 3.56
N ASN A 30 -7.07 12.98 2.71
CA ASN A 30 -8.21 12.18 3.14
C ASN A 30 -7.71 10.87 3.73
N VAL A 31 -7.20 10.94 4.97
CA VAL A 31 -6.78 9.77 5.72
C VAL A 31 -8.02 9.02 6.22
N PRO A 32 -8.18 7.72 5.93
CA PRO A 32 -9.32 6.94 6.40
C PRO A 32 -9.44 6.92 7.92
N ASP A 33 -10.68 6.81 8.42
CA ASP A 33 -10.95 6.70 9.85
C ASP A 33 -10.20 5.51 10.47
N GLY A 34 -9.52 5.77 11.59
CA GLY A 34 -8.73 4.75 12.29
C GLY A 34 -7.33 4.50 11.69
N MET A 35 -6.96 5.16 10.59
CA MET A 35 -5.61 5.17 10.05
C MET A 35 -4.86 6.43 10.50
N SER A 36 -3.57 6.29 10.82
CA SER A 36 -2.73 7.46 11.10
C SER A 36 -2.14 8.05 9.82
N GLU A 37 -1.88 9.36 9.82
CA GLU A 37 -1.23 10.02 8.67
C GLU A 37 0.13 9.39 8.33
N ALA A 38 0.88 8.92 9.33
CA ALA A 38 2.14 8.23 9.13
C ALA A 38 1.96 6.86 8.44
N ALA A 39 0.88 6.14 8.76
CA ALA A 39 0.53 4.90 8.07
C ALA A 39 0.04 5.20 6.65
N PHE A 40 -0.82 6.20 6.46
CA PHE A 40 -1.28 6.60 5.13
C PHE A 40 -0.12 7.00 4.20
N ASP A 41 0.82 7.80 4.70
CA ASP A 41 2.03 8.19 3.96
C ASP A 41 2.88 6.97 3.59
N LEU A 42 3.11 6.04 4.53
CA LEU A 42 3.84 4.81 4.25
C LEU A 42 3.15 3.98 3.17
N GLY A 43 1.85 3.72 3.33
CA GLY A 43 1.10 2.90 2.39
C GLY A 43 1.07 3.51 1.00
N THR A 44 0.93 4.84 0.89
CA THR A 44 0.97 5.55 -0.40
C THR A 44 2.35 5.40 -1.06
N GLU A 45 3.43 5.63 -0.29
CA GLU A 45 4.80 5.50 -0.79
C GLU A 45 5.09 4.07 -1.28
N VAL A 46 4.67 3.04 -0.54
CA VAL A 46 4.87 1.64 -0.94
C VAL A 46 3.98 1.25 -2.12
N TYR A 47 2.74 1.74 -2.19
CA TYR A 47 1.83 1.54 -3.32
C TYR A 47 2.43 2.08 -4.62
N ASP A 48 2.99 3.29 -4.57
CA ASP A 48 3.63 3.95 -5.72
C ASP A 48 4.87 3.18 -6.17
N LEU A 49 5.74 2.77 -5.23
CA LEU A 49 6.95 2.01 -5.54
C LEU A 49 6.65 0.63 -6.14
N ALA A 50 5.64 -0.07 -5.63
CA ALA A 50 5.16 -1.30 -6.23
C ALA A 50 4.59 -1.05 -7.64
N GLY A 51 3.92 0.09 -7.85
CA GLY A 51 3.45 0.52 -9.17
C GLY A 51 4.59 0.77 -10.15
N GLU A 52 5.66 1.45 -9.73
CA GLU A 52 6.85 1.68 -10.55
C GLU A 52 7.46 0.37 -11.05
N PHE A 53 7.51 -0.66 -10.19
CA PHE A 53 7.98 -1.99 -10.59
C PHE A 53 7.03 -2.65 -11.61
N LEU A 54 5.71 -2.66 -11.36
CA LEU A 54 4.72 -3.28 -12.24
C LEU A 54 4.60 -2.59 -13.61
N GLU A 55 5.02 -1.33 -13.69
CA GLU A 55 5.10 -0.54 -14.92
C GLU A 55 6.49 -0.60 -15.59
N ASP A 56 7.37 -1.52 -15.15
CA ASP A 56 8.74 -1.72 -15.65
C ASP A 56 9.64 -0.46 -15.56
N LYS A 57 9.33 0.48 -14.66
CA LYS A 57 10.11 1.71 -14.45
C LYS A 57 11.29 1.52 -13.51
N THR A 58 11.29 0.47 -12.71
CA THR A 58 12.33 0.15 -11.73
C THR A 58 12.45 -1.36 -11.58
N GLY A 59 13.68 -1.88 -11.55
CA GLY A 59 13.94 -3.31 -11.34
C GLY A 59 13.66 -3.76 -9.89
N PRO A 60 13.44 -5.06 -9.65
CA PRO A 60 12.95 -5.58 -8.38
C PRO A 60 13.89 -5.30 -7.20
N GLU A 61 15.22 -5.40 -7.39
CA GLU A 61 16.18 -5.06 -6.32
C GLU A 61 16.08 -3.59 -5.89
N THR A 62 15.98 -2.68 -6.86
CA THR A 62 15.89 -1.24 -6.57
C THR A 62 14.54 -0.90 -5.96
N ALA A 63 13.46 -1.49 -6.45
CA ALA A 63 12.12 -1.32 -5.86
C ALA A 63 12.09 -1.83 -4.41
N GLY A 64 12.61 -3.04 -4.17
CA GLY A 64 12.73 -3.64 -2.83
C GLY A 64 13.53 -2.77 -1.87
N ALA A 65 14.69 -2.24 -2.28
CA ALA A 65 15.50 -1.35 -1.45
C ALA A 65 14.79 -0.03 -1.12
N LYS A 66 14.06 0.56 -2.08
CA LYS A 66 13.24 1.75 -1.85
C LYS A 66 12.10 1.45 -0.87
N VAL A 67 11.40 0.33 -1.04
CA VAL A 67 10.31 -0.10 -0.14
C VAL A 67 10.83 -0.33 1.28
N GLN A 68 11.97 -1.02 1.44
CA GLN A 68 12.61 -1.22 2.74
C GLN A 68 12.94 0.13 3.40
N THR A 69 13.48 1.07 2.62
CA THR A 69 13.81 2.42 3.11
C THR A 69 12.56 3.18 3.56
N ALA A 70 11.45 3.07 2.83
CA ALA A 70 10.17 3.67 3.21
C ALA A 70 9.68 3.10 4.55
N ILE A 71 9.71 1.77 4.71
CA ILE A 71 9.34 1.09 5.97
C ILE A 71 10.24 1.56 7.12
N ASP A 72 11.56 1.53 6.98
CA ASP A 72 12.50 1.90 8.05
C ASP A 72 12.35 3.36 8.51
N ASN A 73 12.03 4.27 7.59
CA ASN A 73 11.86 5.69 7.86
C ASN A 73 10.50 6.03 8.48
N ARG A 74 9.45 5.30 8.11
CA ARG A 74 8.07 5.62 8.47
C ARG A 74 7.52 4.73 9.58
N ALA A 75 7.89 3.46 9.66
CA ALA A 75 7.47 2.55 10.73
C ALA A 75 7.88 3.07 12.12
N LYS A 76 9.10 3.64 12.24
CA LYS A 76 9.57 4.29 13.48
C LYS A 76 8.71 5.49 13.89
N LYS A 77 8.08 6.18 12.93
CA LYS A 77 7.19 7.33 13.19
C LYS A 77 5.76 6.91 13.53
N ILE A 78 5.34 5.74 13.04
CA ILE A 78 4.05 5.14 13.37
C ILE A 78 4.04 4.76 14.86
N ASP A 79 5.12 4.13 15.34
CA ASP A 79 5.26 3.69 16.74
C ASP A 79 5.44 4.86 17.74
N ALA A 80 6.16 5.92 17.32
CA ALA A 80 6.49 7.05 18.20
C ALA A 80 5.32 7.95 18.62
N ASN A 81 4.22 7.98 17.86
CA ASN A 81 3.12 8.93 18.08
C ASN A 81 1.92 8.36 18.85
N ASN A 82 2.02 7.14 19.40
CA ASN A 82 0.86 6.44 20.00
C ASN A 82 -0.32 6.33 19.03
N ASN A 83 -0.03 6.51 17.73
CA ASN A 83 -0.94 6.38 16.64
C ASN A 83 -1.14 4.88 16.47
N LYS A 84 -2.40 4.43 16.40
CA LYS A 84 -2.70 3.05 16.05
C LYS A 84 -2.00 2.78 14.72
N GLY A 85 -0.85 2.12 14.76
CA GLY A 85 -0.16 1.67 13.58
C GLY A 85 -1.16 0.83 12.84
N ASP A 86 -1.53 1.29 11.65
CA ASP A 86 -2.51 0.57 10.87
C ASP A 86 -1.82 -0.71 10.41
N GLN A 87 -2.02 -1.78 11.17
CA GLN A 87 -1.37 -3.07 10.94
C GLN A 87 -1.67 -3.57 9.54
N ARG A 88 -2.77 -3.12 8.93
CA ARG A 88 -3.14 -3.45 7.55
C ARG A 88 -2.13 -2.89 6.58
N VAL A 89 -1.78 -1.62 6.74
CA VAL A 89 -0.74 -0.96 5.95
C VAL A 89 0.62 -1.60 6.20
N LEU A 90 0.98 -1.83 7.47
CA LEU A 90 2.28 -2.42 7.84
C LEU A 90 2.43 -3.83 7.27
N ASN A 91 1.42 -4.68 7.44
CA ASN A 91 1.42 -6.06 6.95
C ASN A 91 1.54 -6.09 5.42
N LEU A 92 0.71 -5.32 4.71
CA LEU A 92 0.77 -5.28 3.24
C LEU A 92 2.08 -4.72 2.71
N SER A 93 2.62 -3.68 3.36
CA SER A 93 3.93 -3.12 3.00
C SER A 93 5.05 -4.14 3.22
N ALA A 94 5.00 -4.89 4.32
CA ALA A 94 5.96 -5.94 4.62
C ALA A 94 5.83 -7.13 3.64
N MET A 95 4.63 -7.51 3.22
CA MET A 95 4.43 -8.58 2.22
C MET A 95 5.00 -8.18 0.85
N ILE A 96 4.83 -6.91 0.43
CA ILE A 96 5.46 -6.38 -0.79
C ILE A 96 6.99 -6.42 -0.68
N GLN A 97 7.54 -5.95 0.45
CA GLN A 97 8.98 -5.99 0.72
C GLN A 97 9.53 -7.42 0.69
N MET A 98 8.79 -8.36 1.27
CA MET A 98 9.20 -9.76 1.39
C MET A 98 9.23 -10.41 0.01
N GLU A 99 8.26 -10.11 -0.84
CA GLU A 99 8.21 -10.61 -2.22
C GLU A 99 9.41 -10.12 -3.04
N PHE A 100 9.78 -8.84 -2.92
CA PHE A 100 11.00 -8.33 -3.54
C PHE A 100 12.27 -9.01 -2.98
N SER A 101 12.31 -9.30 -1.68
CA SER A 101 13.50 -9.86 -1.02
C SER A 101 13.69 -11.36 -1.26
N MET A 102 12.59 -12.11 -1.36
CA MET A 102 12.63 -13.57 -1.51
C MET A 102 12.94 -14.00 -2.94
N GLN A 103 12.51 -13.20 -3.92
CA GLN A 103 12.57 -13.61 -5.32
C GLN A 103 13.63 -12.84 -6.12
N GLY A 104 14.16 -11.72 -5.62
CA GLY A 104 15.21 -10.96 -6.33
C GLY A 104 14.77 -10.62 -7.76
N ASP A 105 15.52 -11.08 -8.76
CA ASP A 105 15.19 -10.91 -10.19
C ASP A 105 13.90 -11.64 -10.64
N ASP A 106 13.42 -12.64 -9.87
CA ASP A 106 12.23 -13.44 -10.18
C ASP A 106 10.96 -12.94 -9.48
N ALA A 107 10.97 -11.73 -8.89
CA ALA A 107 9.83 -11.19 -8.16
C ALA A 107 8.51 -11.32 -8.93
N SER A 108 7.53 -11.98 -8.32
CA SER A 108 6.29 -12.30 -9.01
C SER A 108 5.42 -11.05 -9.11
N GLY A 109 5.42 -10.42 -10.28
CA GLY A 109 4.59 -9.25 -10.55
C GLY A 109 3.10 -9.48 -10.27
N SER A 110 2.59 -10.71 -10.38
CA SER A 110 1.20 -11.02 -10.02
C SER A 110 0.95 -10.96 -8.51
N VAL A 111 1.91 -11.40 -7.70
CA VAL A 111 1.83 -11.36 -6.22
C VAL A 111 2.01 -9.94 -5.72
N ILE A 112 3.00 -9.20 -6.24
CA ILE A 112 3.21 -7.79 -5.91
C ILE A 112 1.97 -6.97 -6.26
N LYS A 113 1.37 -7.22 -7.43
CA LYS A 113 0.12 -6.58 -7.82
C LYS A 113 -1.01 -6.88 -6.84
N GLN A 114 -1.17 -8.13 -6.41
CA GLN A 114 -2.21 -8.49 -5.45
C GLN A 114 -2.08 -7.71 -4.13
N TYR A 115 -0.87 -7.65 -3.56
CA TYR A 115 -0.65 -6.90 -2.32
C TYR A 115 -0.76 -5.39 -2.51
N ARG A 116 -0.30 -4.86 -3.65
CA ARG A 116 -0.46 -3.45 -4.02
C ARG A 116 -1.93 -3.06 -4.15
N ASP A 117 -2.73 -3.86 -4.85
CA ASP A 117 -4.16 -3.59 -5.03
C ASP A 117 -4.89 -3.67 -3.67
N GLY A 118 -4.50 -4.62 -2.82
CA GLY A 118 -4.99 -4.70 -1.43
C GLY A 118 -4.60 -3.48 -0.59
N LEU A 119 -3.38 -2.96 -0.77
CA LEU A 119 -2.91 -1.75 -0.09
C LEU A 119 -3.66 -0.51 -0.57
N GLY A 120 -3.91 -0.39 -1.87
CA GLY A 120 -4.76 0.65 -2.45
C GLY A 120 -6.16 0.65 -1.85
N TYR A 121 -6.77 -0.52 -1.71
CA TYR A 121 -8.09 -0.66 -1.06
C TYR A 121 -8.07 -0.22 0.41
N VAL A 122 -7.03 -0.59 1.17
CA VAL A 122 -6.86 -0.14 2.57
C VAL A 122 -6.72 1.37 2.66
N LEU A 123 -5.96 1.99 1.75
CA LEU A 123 -5.79 3.44 1.70
C LEU A 123 -7.07 4.19 1.29
N GLU A 124 -7.91 3.56 0.48
CA GLU A 124 -9.19 4.14 0.04
C GLU A 124 -10.29 4.00 1.11
N THR A 125 -10.38 2.83 1.74
CA THR A 125 -11.54 2.45 2.57
C THR A 125 -11.24 2.42 4.06
N GLY A 126 -9.96 2.33 4.44
CA GLY A 126 -9.58 2.02 5.81
C GLY A 126 -10.01 0.62 6.24
N GLU A 127 -10.22 -0.33 5.31
CA GLU A 127 -10.55 -1.74 5.60
C GLU A 127 -9.64 -2.70 4.82
N TYR A 128 -9.47 -3.93 5.31
CA TYR A 128 -8.88 -4.99 4.47
C TYR A 128 -9.85 -5.35 3.32
N PRO A 129 -9.34 -5.70 2.12
CA PRO A 129 -10.16 -6.35 1.11
C PRO A 129 -10.70 -7.67 1.64
N ASP A 130 -11.93 -8.04 1.25
CA ASP A 130 -12.57 -9.28 1.74
C ASP A 130 -11.72 -10.54 1.46
N ASP A 131 -10.99 -10.55 0.34
CA ASP A 131 -10.09 -11.64 -0.05
C ASP A 131 -8.86 -11.78 0.86
N LEU A 132 -8.52 -10.72 1.60
CA LEU A 132 -7.42 -10.69 2.58
C LEU A 132 -7.91 -10.78 4.03
N LYS A 133 -9.21 -10.56 4.30
CA LYS A 133 -9.80 -10.74 5.64
C LYS A 133 -9.74 -12.19 6.13
N SER A 134 -9.65 -13.16 5.22
CA SER A 134 -9.54 -14.59 5.54
C SER A 134 -8.10 -15.10 5.64
N MET A 135 -7.11 -14.27 5.30
CA MET A 135 -5.74 -14.58 5.65
C MET A 135 -5.59 -14.26 7.14
N ASP A 136 -5.50 -15.29 7.99
CA ASP A 136 -5.09 -15.13 9.38
C ASP A 136 -3.64 -14.58 9.38
N ILE A 137 -3.51 -13.26 9.30
CA ILE A 137 -2.25 -12.50 9.46
C ILE A 137 -2.31 -11.76 10.79
#